data_AF-A0AAU0LB27-F1
#
_entry.id   AF-A0AAU0LB27-F1
#
_cell.length_a   1.000
_cell.length_b   1.000
_cell.length_c   1.000
_cell.angle_alpha   90.00
_cell.angle_beta   90.00
_cell.angle_gamma   90.00
#
_symmetry.space_group_name_H-M   'P 1'
#
loop_
_entity.id
_entity.type
_entity.pdbx_description
1 polymer ?
#
loop_
_entity_poly.entity_id
_entity_poly.type
_entity_poly.pdbx_seq_one_letter_code
_entity_poly.pdbx_strand_id
1 'polypeptide(L)'
;MLMATSRRHMSRVEQGHQIPSVRVIEALAESLQIHPLTLIAAAYCVDLDEASIKLILDTVALDLQCMVRDHMGSESASEFS
;
A
#
# COMPACT_ATOMS: atom_id res chain seq x y z
N MET A 1 -8.81 -2.47 18.58
CA MET A 1 -10.26 -2.17 18.72
C MET A 1 -10.72 -1.77 17.33
N LEU A 2 -11.42 -2.65 16.57
CA LEU A 2 -11.96 -2.25 15.27
C LEU A 2 -12.83 -1.00 15.51
N MET A 3 -12.39 0.17 15.02
CA MET A 3 -13.27 1.31 14.85
C MET A 3 -14.51 0.76 14.14
N ALA A 4 -15.70 0.90 14.72
CA ALA A 4 -16.90 0.16 14.34
C ALA A 4 -17.33 0.45 12.89
N THR A 5 -16.65 -0.16 11.92
CA THR A 5 -17.02 -0.19 10.52
C THR A 5 -18.15 -1.20 10.40
N SER A 6 -19.33 -0.73 10.03
CA SER A 6 -20.51 -1.60 9.89
C SER A 6 -20.19 -2.78 8.96
N ARG A 7 -20.79 -3.95 9.22
CA ARG A 7 -20.66 -5.14 8.33
C ARG A 7 -20.96 -4.82 6.86
N ARG A 8 -21.94 -3.93 6.63
CA ARG A 8 -22.29 -3.44 5.29
C ARG A 8 -21.15 -2.67 4.63
N HIS A 9 -20.44 -1.83 5.38
CA HIS A 9 -19.29 -1.10 4.86
C HIS A 9 -18.14 -2.06 4.52
N MET A 10 -17.87 -3.04 5.40
CA MET A 10 -16.80 -4.02 5.16
C MET A 10 -17.08 -4.86 3.90
N SER A 11 -18.30 -5.38 3.77
CA SER A 11 -18.70 -6.16 2.60
C SER A 11 -18.57 -5.36 1.29
N ARG A 12 -18.82 -4.05 1.30
CA ARG A 12 -18.62 -3.19 0.13
C ARG A 12 -17.14 -2.98 -0.20
N VAL A 13 -16.27 -2.92 0.80
CA VAL A 13 -14.81 -2.83 0.60
C VAL A 13 -14.29 -4.14 -0.01
N GLU A 14 -14.67 -5.29 0.55
CA GLU A 14 -14.27 -6.63 0.06
C GLU A 14 -14.72 -6.89 -1.39
N GLN A 15 -15.88 -6.36 -1.78
CA GLN A 15 -16.42 -6.48 -3.14
C GLN A 15 -15.87 -5.43 -4.11
N GLY A 16 -14.97 -4.54 -3.66
CA GLY A 16 -14.43 -3.45 -4.48
C GLY A 16 -15.42 -2.31 -4.78
N HIS A 17 -16.57 -2.26 -4.10
CA HIS A 17 -17.58 -1.20 -4.23
C HIS A 17 -17.29 0.05 -3.41
N GLN A 18 -16.26 0.01 -2.55
CA GLN A 18 -15.82 1.15 -1.77
C GLN A 18 -14.31 1.10 -1.59
N ILE A 19 -13.64 2.23 -1.90
CA ILE A 19 -12.20 2.38 -1.68
C ILE A 19 -11.98 2.57 -0.17
N PRO A 20 -11.19 1.71 0.50
CA PRO A 20 -10.90 1.86 1.92
C PRO A 20 -9.94 3.02 2.15
N SER A 21 -10.15 3.76 3.25
CA SER A 21 -9.14 4.71 3.75
C SER A 21 -7.91 3.96 4.28
N VAL A 22 -6.76 4.64 4.40
CA VAL A 22 -5.54 4.09 5.02
C VAL A 22 -5.82 3.50 6.40
N ARG A 23 -6.58 4.20 7.24
CA ARG A 23 -6.96 3.71 8.58
C ARG A 23 -7.77 2.41 8.57
N VAL A 24 -8.56 2.19 7.51
CA VAL A 24 -9.32 0.93 7.34
C VAL A 24 -8.38 -0.19 6.89
N ILE A 25 -7.41 0.10 6.01
CA ILE A 25 -6.37 -0.86 5.60
C ILE A 25 -5.55 -1.31 6.81
N GLU A 26 -5.14 -0.37 7.67
CA GLU A 26 -4.40 -0.67 8.90
C GLU A 26 -5.20 -1.57 9.86
N ALA A 27 -6.47 -1.23 10.11
CA ALA A 27 -7.34 -2.02 10.98
C ALA A 27 -7.60 -3.43 10.42
N LEU A 28 -7.70 -3.56 9.09
CA LEU A 28 -7.84 -4.85 8.43
C LEU A 28 -6.58 -5.69 8.57
N ALA A 29 -5.41 -5.10 8.28
CA ALA A 29 -4.13 -5.77 8.41
C ALA A 29 -3.85 -6.20 9.86
N GLU A 30 -4.19 -5.36 10.85
CA GLU A 30 -4.15 -5.70 12.27
C GLU A 30 -5.02 -6.93 12.57
N SER A 31 -6.26 -6.97 12.09
CA SER A 31 -7.16 -8.10 12.32
C SER A 31 -6.68 -9.41 11.68
N LEU A 32 -5.96 -9.31 10.55
CA LEU A 32 -5.36 -10.43 9.83
C LEU A 32 -3.97 -10.79 10.35
N GLN A 33 -3.42 -10.02 11.29
CA GLN A 33 -2.06 -10.19 11.83
C GLN A 33 -0.97 -10.16 10.74
N ILE A 34 -1.12 -9.27 9.77
CA ILE A 34 -0.14 -9.05 8.68
C ILE A 34 0.26 -7.58 8.61
N HIS A 35 1.37 -7.29 7.92
CA HIS A 35 1.76 -5.91 7.65
C HIS A 35 0.78 -5.25 6.66
N PRO A 36 0.39 -3.96 6.83
CA PRO A 36 -0.53 -3.28 5.90
C PRO A 36 -0.08 -3.31 4.44
N LEU A 37 1.23 -3.19 4.18
CA LEU A 37 1.77 -3.35 2.82
C LEU A 37 1.57 -4.75 2.24
N THR A 38 1.51 -5.80 3.06
CA THR A 38 1.20 -7.17 2.60
C THR A 38 -0.22 -7.23 2.06
N LEU A 39 -1.19 -6.63 2.77
CA LEU A 39 -2.58 -6.55 2.32
C LEU A 39 -2.70 -5.80 0.99
N ILE A 40 -1.99 -4.67 0.87
CA ILE A 40 -1.98 -3.88 -0.36
C ILE A 40 -1.30 -4.66 -1.49
N ALA A 41 -0.11 -5.21 -1.28
CA ALA A 41 0.59 -5.98 -2.32
C ALA A 41 -0.27 -7.13 -2.84
N ALA A 42 -0.89 -7.91 -1.95
CA ALA A 42 -1.78 -9.01 -2.31
C ALA A 42 -3.01 -8.54 -3.10
N ALA A 43 -3.56 -7.35 -2.83
CA ALA A 43 -4.70 -6.80 -3.55
C ALA A 43 -4.39 -6.37 -5.00
N TYR A 44 -3.11 -6.15 -5.33
CA TYR A 44 -2.65 -5.78 -6.67
C TYR A 44 -2.01 -6.94 -7.44
N CYS A 45 -1.82 -8.10 -6.82
CA CYS A 45 -1.39 -9.31 -7.51
C CYS A 45 -2.51 -9.82 -8.44
N VAL A 46 -2.18 -10.08 -9.71
CA VAL A 46 -3.12 -10.70 -10.66
C VAL A 46 -3.45 -12.12 -10.20
N ASP A 47 -2.40 -12.87 -9.87
CA ASP A 47 -2.46 -14.18 -9.23
C ASP A 47 -1.60 -14.15 -7.96
N LEU A 48 -2.01 -14.88 -6.92
CA LEU A 48 -1.24 -14.97 -5.67
C LEU A 48 -0.09 -15.97 -5.82
N ASP A 49 0.85 -15.66 -6.72
CA ASP A 49 2.07 -16.42 -6.99
C ASP A 49 3.34 -15.60 -6.76
N GLU A 50 4.48 -16.31 -6.69
CA GLU A 50 5.77 -15.70 -6.38
C GLU A 50 6.20 -14.65 -7.42
N ALA A 51 5.88 -14.88 -8.70
CA ALA A 51 6.26 -13.97 -9.78
C ALA A 51 5.51 -12.63 -9.70
N SER A 52 4.20 -12.69 -9.45
CA SER A 52 3.32 -11.53 -9.30
C SER A 52 3.71 -10.71 -8.06
N ILE A 53 3.99 -11.39 -6.94
CA ILE A 53 4.45 -10.73 -5.70
C ILE A 53 5.78 -10.02 -5.96
N LYS A 54 6.74 -10.70 -6.59
CA LYS A 54 8.05 -10.13 -6.88
C LYS A 54 7.95 -8.90 -7.78
N LEU A 55 7.12 -8.96 -8.82
CA LEU A 55 6.91 -7.85 -9.74
C LEU A 55 6.37 -6.60 -9.02
N ILE A 56 5.39 -6.78 -8.12
CA ILE A 56 4.83 -5.69 -7.31
C ILE A 56 5.91 -5.06 -6.42
N LEU A 57 6.68 -5.89 -5.70
CA LEU A 57 7.70 -5.40 -4.78
C LEU A 57 8.85 -4.69 -5.51
N ASP A 58 9.30 -5.23 -6.64
CA ASP A 58 10.34 -4.60 -7.47
C ASP A 58 9.86 -3.24 -8.02
N THR A 59 8.58 -3.13 -8.41
CA THR A 59 7.98 -1.87 -8.86
C THR A 59 7.96 -0.82 -7.74
N VAL A 60 7.45 -1.18 -6.55
CA VAL A 60 7.41 -0.26 -5.39
C VAL A 60 8.82 0.16 -4.97
N ALA A 61 9.79 -0.76 -5.00
CA ALA A 61 11.17 -0.43 -4.67
C ALA A 61 11.78 0.58 -5.65
N LEU A 62 11.49 0.44 -6.96
CA LEU A 62 11.95 1.37 -7.99
C LEU A 62 11.34 2.76 -7.79
N ASP A 63 10.03 2.86 -7.55
CA ASP A 63 9.36 4.14 -7.30
C ASP A 63 9.96 4.86 -6.08
N LEU A 64 10.20 4.14 -4.98
CA LEU A 64 10.83 4.70 -3.79
C LEU A 64 12.26 5.19 -4.06
N GLN A 65 13.04 4.45 -4.85
CA GLN A 65 14.39 4.86 -5.24
C GLN A 65 14.37 6.13 -6.11
N CYS A 66 13.39 6.26 -7.01
CA CYS A 66 13.17 7.49 -7.78
C CYS A 66 12.84 8.66 -6.84
N MET A 67 11.92 8.48 -5.89
CA MET A 67 11.58 9.53 -4.92
C MET A 67 12.78 9.98 -4.07
N VAL A 68 13.61 9.04 -3.61
CA VAL A 68 14.85 9.36 -2.87
C VAL A 68 15.82 10.18 -3.75
N ARG A 69 15.97 9.79 -5.02
CA ARG A 69 16.84 10.50 -5.96
C ARG A 69 16.33 11.91 -6.25
N ASP A 70 15.04 12.08 -6.46
CA ASP A 70 14.42 13.38 -6.71
C ASP A 70 14.57 14.31 -5.51
N HIS A 71 14.48 13.75 -4.29
CA HIS A 71 14.73 14.49 -3.06
C HIS A 71 16.20 14.96 -2.96
N MET A 72 17.18 14.07 -3.21
CA MET A 72 18.60 14.44 -3.18
C MET A 72 19.02 15.38 -4.33
N GLY A 73 18.38 15.27 -5.49
CA GLY A 73 18.57 16.20 -6.60
C GLY A 73 18.03 17.60 -6.30
N SER A 74 16.98 17.71 -5.48
CA SER A 74 16.44 19.00 -5.02
C SER A 74 17.33 19.69 -3.98
N GLU A 75 18.01 18.95 -3.11
CA GLU A 75 18.94 19.53 -2.12
C GLU A 75 20.18 20.13 -2.80
N SER A 76 20.69 19.45 -3.83
CA SER A 76 21.85 19.88 -4.64
C SER A 76 21.62 21.19 -5.41
N ALA A 77 20.36 21.53 -5.73
CA ALA A 77 19.99 22.78 -6.40
C ALA A 77 19.81 23.95 -5.42
N SER A 78 19.60 23.67 -4.13
CA SER A 78 19.37 24.69 -3.10
C SER A 78 20.64 25.28 -2.49
N GLU A 79 21.78 24.59 -2.58
CA GLU A 79 23.08 25.11 -2.11
C GLU A 79 23.75 26.11 -3.08
N PHE A 80 23.16 26.33 -4.26
CA PHE A 80 23.66 27.25 -5.29
C PHE A 80 22.72 28.44 -5.59
N SER A 81 21.72 28.73 -4.74
CA SER A 81 20.83 29.90 -4.85
C SER A 81 20.91 30.83 -3.64
#